data_AF-A0A1S3J4N7-F1
#
_entry.id   AF-A0A1S3J4N7-F1
#
_cell.length_a   1.000
_cell.length_b   1.000
_cell.length_c   1.000
_cell.angle_alpha   90.00
_cell.angle_beta   90.00
_cell.angle_gamma   90.00
#
_symmetry.space_group_name_H-M   'P 1'
#
loop_
_entity.id
_entity.type
_entity.pdbx_description
1 polymer ?
#
loop_
_entity_poly.entity_id
_entity_poly.type
_entity_poly.pdbx_seq_one_letter_code
_entity_poly.pdbx_strand_id
1 'polypeptide(L)'
;MQARNQHDGGPWELYFSCPPQMKELCAVTVCVTQQASVCRQLPQILKCRELIFTEPDILATPALGFMSRVHIIMQKSLYRTGRLQTRFEKMGLEFIRRIFIIILIGG
;
A
#
# COMPACT_ATOMS: atom_id res chain seq x y z
N MET A 1 -26.46 -14.03 -37.05
CA MET A 1 -25.83 -12.99 -36.20
C MET A 1 -25.02 -13.70 -35.13
N GLN A 2 -23.70 -13.78 -35.28
CA GLN A 2 -22.78 -14.29 -34.26
C GLN A 2 -21.80 -13.15 -33.96
N ALA A 3 -21.85 -12.63 -32.74
CA ALA A 3 -20.93 -11.60 -32.28
C ALA A 3 -19.55 -12.22 -32.04
N ARG A 4 -18.56 -11.72 -32.75
CA ARG A 4 -17.15 -12.09 -32.67
C ARG A 4 -16.55 -11.32 -31.49
N ASN A 5 -16.27 -11.97 -30.36
CA ASN A 5 -15.47 -11.39 -29.30
C ASN A 5 -13.99 -11.65 -29.61
N GLN A 6 -13.36 -10.69 -30.26
CA GLN A 6 -11.92 -10.66 -30.50
C GLN A 6 -11.27 -10.02 -29.26
N HIS A 7 -10.77 -10.84 -28.32
CA HIS A 7 -9.92 -10.34 -27.24
C HIS A 7 -8.46 -10.49 -27.73
N ASP A 8 -7.92 -9.41 -28.26
CA ASP A 8 -6.53 -9.32 -28.70
C ASP A 8 -5.64 -9.14 -27.46
N GLY A 9 -5.24 -10.26 -26.84
CA GLY A 9 -4.54 -10.31 -25.56
C GLY A 9 -3.05 -10.03 -25.70
N GLY A 10 -2.67 -8.80 -26.07
CA GLY A 10 -1.31 -8.31 -25.91
C GLY A 10 -0.92 -8.21 -24.42
N PRO A 11 0.38 -8.25 -24.07
CA PRO A 11 0.83 -8.09 -22.69
C PRO A 11 0.38 -6.72 -22.14
N TRP A 12 -0.06 -6.70 -20.89
CA TRP A 12 -0.42 -5.46 -20.18
C TRP A 12 0.85 -4.65 -19.89
N GLU A 13 1.26 -3.80 -20.83
CA GLU A 13 2.40 -2.90 -20.62
C GLU A 13 2.05 -1.81 -19.60
N LEU A 14 2.83 -1.74 -18.52
CA LEU A 14 2.78 -0.67 -17.54
C LEU A 14 3.65 0.50 -18.01
N TYR A 15 3.02 1.63 -18.34
CA TYR A 15 3.71 2.87 -18.66
C TYR A 15 3.75 3.77 -17.43
N PHE A 16 4.96 4.19 -17.05
CA PHE A 16 5.17 5.26 -16.07
C PHE A 16 5.41 6.58 -16.81
N SER A 17 4.82 7.68 -16.34
CA SER A 17 5.10 9.01 -16.87
C SER A 17 6.57 9.40 -16.69
N CYS A 18 7.18 8.94 -15.59
CA CYS A 18 8.62 8.98 -15.31
C CYS A 18 9.00 7.74 -14.49
N PRO A 19 10.21 7.18 -14.65
CA PRO A 19 10.70 6.14 -13.75
C PRO A 19 10.64 6.60 -12.29
N PRO A 20 10.03 5.82 -11.38
CA PRO A 20 10.02 6.20 -9.98
C PRO A 20 11.45 6.23 -9.44
N GLN A 21 11.78 7.27 -8.68
CA GLN A 21 13.07 7.37 -7.99
C GLN A 21 13.10 6.39 -6.80
N MET A 22 13.28 5.11 -7.08
CA MET A 22 13.19 4.03 -6.07
C MET A 22 14.13 4.26 -4.88
N LYS A 23 15.30 4.85 -5.12
CA LYS A 23 16.28 5.21 -4.07
C LYS A 23 15.75 6.22 -3.06
N GLU A 24 14.73 7.01 -3.41
CA GLU A 24 14.11 8.01 -2.54
C GLU A 24 12.85 7.48 -1.86
N LEU A 25 12.42 6.26 -2.17
CA LEU A 25 11.27 5.61 -1.56
C LEU A 25 11.69 4.67 -0.42
N CYS A 26 10.79 4.47 0.52
CA CYS A 26 10.89 3.41 1.52
C CYS A 26 9.55 2.70 1.66
N ALA A 27 9.62 1.40 1.96
CA ALA A 27 8.46 0.58 2.25
C ALA A 27 8.48 0.16 3.72
N VAL A 28 7.36 0.37 4.41
CA VAL A 28 7.14 -0.06 5.79
C VAL A 28 5.93 -0.97 5.87
N THR A 29 5.92 -1.84 6.87
CA THR A 29 4.75 -2.64 7.19
C THR A 29 4.18 -2.17 8.51
N VAL A 30 2.87 -1.94 8.55
CA VAL A 30 2.16 -1.63 9.79
C VAL A 30 1.15 -2.72 10.11
N CYS A 31 0.96 -3.00 11.39
CA CYS A 31 -0.02 -3.93 11.92
C CYS A 31 -1.22 -3.16 12.46
N VAL A 32 -2.43 -3.58 12.11
CA VAL A 32 -3.66 -3.09 12.73
C VAL A 32 -3.81 -3.77 14.09
N THR A 33 -3.64 -3.01 15.16
CA THR A 33 -3.73 -3.52 16.54
C THR A 33 -5.10 -3.27 17.16
N GLN A 34 -5.81 -2.25 16.69
CA GLN A 34 -7.17 -1.95 17.14
C GLN A 34 -8.19 -2.42 16.10
N GLN A 35 -8.91 -3.50 16.40
CA GLN A 35 -10.00 -3.98 15.54
C GLN A 35 -11.19 -3.03 15.65
N ALA A 36 -11.52 -2.32 14.57
CA ALA A 36 -12.78 -1.59 14.48
C ALA A 36 -13.93 -2.60 14.61
N SER A 37 -14.72 -2.45 15.67
CA SER A 37 -15.76 -3.37 16.15
C SER A 37 -16.90 -3.64 15.16
N VAL A 38 -16.92 -2.99 13.99
CA VAL A 38 -18.08 -2.92 13.10
C VAL A 38 -17.94 -3.84 11.86
N CYS A 39 -16.73 -4.28 11.50
CA CYS A 39 -16.54 -5.14 10.32
C CYS A 39 -15.42 -6.16 10.56
N ARG A 40 -15.78 -7.33 11.11
CA ARG A 40 -14.83 -8.37 11.57
C ARG A 40 -13.95 -8.99 10.48
N GLN A 41 -14.24 -8.79 9.20
CA GLN A 41 -13.66 -9.64 8.17
C GLN A 41 -12.29 -9.14 7.66
N LEU A 42 -12.05 -7.84 7.49
CA LEU A 42 -10.81 -7.32 6.84
C LEU A 42 -10.40 -5.92 7.35
N PRO A 43 -9.94 -5.76 8.61
CA PRO A 43 -9.60 -4.45 9.20
C PRO A 43 -8.51 -3.70 8.43
N GLN A 44 -7.57 -4.42 7.83
CA GLN A 44 -6.51 -3.87 6.98
C GLN A 44 -7.07 -3.17 5.72
N ILE A 45 -8.19 -3.64 5.15
CA ILE A 45 -8.78 -3.01 3.97
C ILE A 45 -9.40 -1.66 4.34
N LEU A 46 -10.11 -1.59 5.46
CA LEU A 46 -10.68 -0.33 5.95
C LEU A 46 -9.57 0.69 6.25
N LYS A 47 -8.48 0.24 6.89
CA LYS A 47 -7.33 1.11 7.15
C LYS A 47 -6.61 1.56 5.88
N CYS A 48 -6.44 0.68 4.88
CA CYS A 48 -5.93 1.09 3.57
C CYS A 48 -6.79 2.18 2.93
N ARG A 49 -8.13 2.00 2.94
CA ARG A 49 -9.05 3.01 2.40
C ARG A 49 -8.91 4.34 3.14
N GLU A 50 -8.94 4.32 4.47
CA GLU A 50 -8.76 5.51 5.30
C GLU A 50 -7.45 6.24 4.97
N LEU A 51 -6.34 5.51 4.85
CA LEU A 51 -5.03 6.05 4.48
C LEU A 51 -5.02 6.67 3.08
N ILE A 52 -5.60 6.00 2.08
CA ILE A 52 -5.68 6.52 0.70
C ILE A 52 -6.43 7.86 0.66
N PHE A 53 -7.48 8.02 1.47
CA PHE A 53 -8.25 9.28 1.51
C PHE A 53 -7.60 10.38 2.34
N THR A 54 -6.75 10.04 3.32
CA THR A 54 -6.22 11.03 4.29
C THR A 54 -4.77 11.41 4.07
N GLU A 55 -3.98 10.55 3.42
CA GLU A 55 -2.54 10.73 3.23
C GLU A 55 -2.21 10.55 1.73
N PRO A 56 -2.32 11.62 0.90
CA PRO A 56 -2.10 11.52 -0.55
C PRO A 56 -0.63 11.24 -0.94
N ASP A 57 0.30 11.48 -0.02
CA ASP A 57 1.75 11.31 -0.25
C ASP A 57 2.22 9.86 -0.06
N ILE A 58 1.31 8.92 0.25
CA ILE A 58 1.63 7.51 0.48
C ILE A 58 0.81 6.60 -0.43
N LEU A 59 1.35 5.42 -0.69
CA LEU A 59 0.61 4.29 -1.25
C LEU A 59 0.40 3.26 -0.15
N ALA A 60 -0.86 2.91 0.13
CA ALA A 60 -1.22 1.89 1.12
C ALA A 60 -1.91 0.70 0.43
N THR A 61 -1.44 -0.51 0.73
CA THR A 61 -2.03 -1.75 0.20
C THR A 61 -2.14 -2.79 1.31
N PRO A 62 -3.22 -3.58 1.37
CA PRO A 62 -3.28 -4.71 2.28
C PRO A 62 -2.15 -5.70 1.94
N ALA A 63 -1.52 -6.26 2.97
CA ALA A 63 -0.50 -7.27 2.78
C ALA A 63 -1.13 -8.59 2.32
N LEU A 64 -0.58 -9.20 1.26
CA LEU A 64 -1.06 -10.48 0.76
C LEU A 64 -0.86 -11.56 1.83
N GLY A 65 -1.91 -12.31 2.15
CA GLY A 65 -1.87 -13.39 3.15
C GLY A 65 -1.88 -12.96 4.62
N PHE A 66 -1.97 -11.65 4.93
CA PHE A 66 -2.04 -11.17 6.31
C PHE A 66 -3.26 -10.29 6.56
N MET A 67 -4.15 -10.75 7.45
CA MET A 67 -5.44 -10.08 7.73
C MET A 67 -5.35 -8.88 8.69
N SER A 68 -4.14 -8.47 9.05
CA SER A 68 -3.92 -7.32 9.93
C SER A 68 -2.78 -6.44 9.48
N ARG A 69 -2.20 -6.67 8.29
CA ARG A 69 -1.02 -5.92 7.84
C ARG A 69 -1.31 -5.06 6.63
N VAL A 70 -0.69 -3.89 6.62
CA VAL A 70 -0.72 -2.94 5.52
C VAL A 70 0.72 -2.63 5.13
N HIS A 71 1.02 -2.69 3.83
CA HIS A 71 2.27 -2.17 3.29
C HIS A 71 2.07 -0.73 2.87
N ILE A 72 3.03 0.11 3.24
CA ILE A 72 3.00 1.54 2.93
C ILE A 72 4.29 1.90 2.23
N ILE A 73 4.16 2.52 1.05
CA ILE A 73 5.27 3.10 0.29
C ILE A 73 5.16 4.62 0.38
N MET A 74 6.28 5.27 0.69
CA MET A 74 6.36 6.72 0.84
C MET A 74 7.77 7.22 0.52
N GLN A 75 7.94 8.54 0.38
CA GLN A 75 9.25 9.15 0.28
C GLN A 75 10.03 9.06 1.60
N LYS A 76 11.35 8.87 1.52
CA LYS A 76 12.26 8.89 2.67
C LYS A 76 12.23 10.22 3.41
N SER A 77 12.07 11.33 2.69
CA SER A 77 11.90 12.68 3.24
C SER A 77 10.71 12.72 4.21
N LEU A 78 9.53 12.27 3.75
CA LEU A 78 8.32 12.17 4.55
C LEU A 78 8.49 11.22 5.74
N TYR A 79 9.06 10.04 5.52
CA TYR A 79 9.30 9.07 6.60
C TYR A 79 10.17 9.66 7.72
N ARG A 80 11.22 10.42 7.38
CA ARG A 80 12.12 11.04 8.36
C ARG A 80 11.45 12.12 9.20
N THR A 81 10.32 12.69 8.77
CA THR A 81 9.61 13.74 9.53
C THR A 81 8.98 13.21 10.83
N GLY A 82 8.73 11.91 10.95
CA GLY A 82 8.00 11.37 12.11
C GLY A 82 6.47 11.54 12.05
N ARG A 83 5.94 12.35 11.11
CA ARG A 83 4.53 12.73 11.05
C ARG A 83 3.59 11.52 10.89
N LEU A 84 3.95 10.63 9.97
CA LEU A 84 3.17 9.42 9.70
C LEU A 84 3.27 8.42 10.86
N GLN A 85 4.40 8.38 11.56
CA GLN A 85 4.60 7.48 12.69
C GLN A 85 3.59 7.80 13.79
N THR A 86 3.53 9.07 14.19
CA THR A 86 2.55 9.56 15.16
C THR A 86 1.11 9.40 14.66
N ARG A 87 0.87 9.57 13.35
CA ARG A 87 -0.46 9.38 12.77
C ARG A 87 -0.90 7.91 12.84
N PHE A 88 -0.01 6.98 12.54
CA PHE A 88 -0.28 5.54 12.56
C PHE A 88 -0.61 5.07 13.98
N GLU A 89 0.15 5.50 14.98
CA GLU A 89 -0.13 5.23 16.39
C GLU A 89 -1.54 5.69 16.77
N LYS A 90 -1.93 6.92 16.42
CA LYS A 90 -3.28 7.46 16.67
C LYS A 90 -4.39 6.68 15.96
N MET A 91 -4.09 6.03 14.85
CA MET A 91 -5.04 5.21 14.08
C MET A 91 -5.07 3.75 14.53
N GLY A 92 -4.32 3.36 15.57
CA GLY A 92 -4.23 1.97 16.03
C GLY A 92 -3.40 1.09 15.08
N LEU A 93 -2.36 1.68 14.48
CA LEU A 93 -1.41 1.01 13.60
C LEU A 93 -0.01 1.01 14.23
N GLU A 94 0.62 -0.16 14.29
CA GLU A 94 1.97 -0.33 14.84
C GLU A 94 2.99 -0.69 13.76
N PHE A 95 4.18 -0.08 13.80
CA PHE A 95 5.24 -0.42 12.86
C PHE A 95 5.80 -1.80 13.12
N ILE A 96 5.70 -2.67 12.12
CA ILE A 96 6.48 -3.89 12.06
C ILE A 96 7.81 -3.52 11.41
N ARG A 97 8.91 -3.67 12.15
CA ARG A 97 10.29 -3.39 11.68
C ARG A 97 10.73 -4.38 10.59
N ARG A 98 10.10 -4.31 9.41
CA ARG A 98 10.48 -5.05 8.20
C ARG A 98 10.47 -4.07 7.03
N ILE A 99 11.67 -3.73 6.56
CA ILE A 99 11.88 -2.98 5.33
C ILE A 99 11.78 -3.98 4.19
N PHE A 100 10.86 -3.74 3.26
CA PHE A 100 10.85 -4.47 1.99
C PHE A 100 11.84 -3.79 1.03
N ILE A 101 12.70 -4.58 0.41
CA ILE A 101 13.32 -4.20 -0.86
C ILE A 101 12.19 -4.25 -1.88
N ILE A 102 11.83 -3.10 -2.45
CA ILE A 102 10.84 -3.04 -3.53
C ILE A 102 11.53 -3.70 -4.75
N ILE A 103 11.33 -5.00 -4.93
CA ILE A 103 11.67 -5.66 -6.19
C ILE A 103 10.41 -5.53 -7.05
N LEU A 104 10.38 -4.51 -7.92
CA LEU A 104 9.51 -4.58 -9.09
C LEU A 104 10.09 -5.69 -9.96
N ILE A 105 9.52 -6.90 -9.87
CA ILE A 105 9.78 -7.95 -10.86
C ILE A 105 9.08 -7.48 -12.14
N GLY A 106 9.79 -6.67 -12.91
CA GLY A 106 9.45 -6.39 -14.30
C GLY A 106 9.97 -7.55 -15.15
N GLY A 107 9.04 -8.30 -15.74
CA GLY A 107 9.31 -9.22 -16.84
C GLY A 107 8.88 -8.58 -18.16
#